data_AF-A0A849IF49-F1
#
_entry.id   AF-A0A849IF49-F1
#
_cell.length_a   1.000
_cell.length_b   1.000
_cell.length_c   1.000
_cell.angle_alpha   90.00
_cell.angle_beta   90.00
_cell.angle_gamma   90.00
#
_symmetry.space_group_name_H-M   'P 1'
#
loop_
_entity.id
_entity.type
_entity.pdbx_description
1 polymer ?
#
loop_
_entity_poly.entity_id
_entity_poly.type
_entity_poly.pdbx_seq_one_letter_code
_entity_poly.pdbx_strand_id
1 'polypeptide(L)'
;MKKSILLAAMLVGTAHAAPGPQVEKAIGEGAKLFSHESFGGKRTCDACHLNGGKGAGKLPNGQEIPSLENAGAIFPRYNQRAKKIFTLEDQVRSCIHGGLQGNPPPAGDEKVIDLLSYVTSLSEGKPVEMDGKPR
;
A
#
# COMPACT_ATOMS: atom_id res chain seq x y z
N MET A 1 -5.89 -24.30 53.35
CA MET A 1 -4.92 -24.48 52.25
C MET A 1 -5.62 -24.17 50.92
N LYS A 2 -5.35 -23.02 50.30
CA LYS A 2 -5.72 -22.73 48.90
C LYS A 2 -4.70 -21.72 48.38
N LYS A 3 -3.69 -22.21 47.66
CA LYS A 3 -2.70 -21.37 46.99
C LYS A 3 -3.32 -20.93 45.66
N SER A 4 -3.74 -19.67 45.58
CA SER A 4 -4.15 -19.06 44.32
C SER A 4 -2.91 -18.82 43.46
N ILE A 5 -2.82 -19.52 42.33
CA ILE A 5 -1.80 -19.31 41.32
C ILE A 5 -2.31 -18.17 40.43
N LEU A 6 -1.72 -16.98 40.56
CA LEU A 6 -1.91 -15.92 39.57
C LEU A 6 -1.14 -16.32 38.30
N LEU A 7 -1.87 -16.61 37.24
CA LEU A 7 -1.33 -16.79 35.91
C LEU A 7 -1.02 -15.39 35.34
N ALA A 8 0.24 -14.98 35.39
CA ALA A 8 0.69 -13.78 34.70
C ALA A 8 0.70 -14.06 33.19
N ALA A 9 -0.31 -13.55 32.48
CA ALA A 9 -0.29 -13.53 31.02
C ALA A 9 0.81 -12.55 30.58
N MET A 10 1.97 -13.07 30.19
CA MET A 10 3.01 -12.27 29.55
C MET A 10 2.50 -11.85 28.17
N LEU A 11 2.10 -10.59 28.04
CA LEU A 11 1.92 -9.92 26.76
C LEU A 11 3.31 -9.76 26.13
N VAL A 12 3.73 -10.75 25.36
CA VAL A 12 4.88 -10.62 24.46
C VAL A 12 4.44 -9.75 23.30
N GLY A 13 4.47 -8.43 23.48
CA GLY A 13 4.39 -7.49 22.38
C GLY A 13 5.63 -7.66 21.54
N THR A 14 5.54 -8.35 20.41
CA THR A 14 6.60 -8.33 19.40
C THR A 14 6.60 -6.94 18.79
N ALA A 15 7.43 -6.04 19.32
CA ALA A 15 7.80 -4.83 18.63
C ALA A 15 8.34 -5.24 17.25
N HIS A 16 7.60 -4.95 16.18
CA HIS A 16 8.15 -5.10 14.84
C HIS A 16 9.32 -4.14 14.73
N ALA A 17 10.51 -4.67 14.44
CA ALA A 17 11.67 -3.83 14.16
C ALA A 17 11.35 -2.94 12.97
N ALA A 18 11.75 -1.67 13.04
CA ALA A 18 11.62 -0.74 11.93
C ALA A 18 12.38 -1.28 10.69
N PRO A 19 11.96 -0.90 9.47
CA PRO A 19 12.69 -1.24 8.26
C PRO A 19 14.17 -0.81 8.33
N GLY A 20 15.04 -1.56 7.67
CA GLY A 20 16.44 -1.14 7.51
C GLY A 20 16.58 0.14 6.67
N PRO A 21 17.73 0.83 6.74
CA PRO A 21 17.89 2.19 6.20
C PRO A 21 17.66 2.29 4.69
N GLN A 22 17.95 1.24 3.92
CA GLN A 22 17.70 1.22 2.48
C GLN A 22 16.19 1.19 2.17
N VAL A 23 15.42 0.42 2.93
CA VAL A 23 13.97 0.34 2.78
C VAL A 23 13.32 1.62 3.28
N GLU A 24 13.81 2.20 4.39
CA GLU A 24 13.34 3.49 4.88
C GLU A 24 13.57 4.61 3.84
N LYS A 25 14.73 4.62 3.17
CA LYS A 25 14.97 5.52 2.04
C LYS A 25 13.96 5.30 0.91
N ALA A 26 13.71 4.05 0.51
CA ALA A 26 12.76 3.72 -0.56
C ALA A 26 11.33 4.17 -0.20
N ILE A 27 10.90 3.96 1.05
CA ILE A 27 9.62 4.48 1.58
C ILE A 27 9.58 6.01 1.44
N GLY A 28 10.66 6.70 1.81
CA GLY A 28 10.76 8.15 1.69
C GLY A 28 10.68 8.65 0.25
N GLU A 29 11.38 8.01 -0.69
CA GLU A 29 11.29 8.37 -2.11
C GLU A 29 9.92 8.04 -2.70
N GLY A 30 9.34 6.89 -2.34
CA GLY A 30 7.99 6.50 -2.73
C GLY A 30 6.92 7.49 -2.26
N ALA A 31 7.05 8.01 -1.05
CA ALA A 31 6.15 9.04 -0.52
C ALA A 31 6.21 10.34 -1.34
N LYS A 32 7.39 10.73 -1.82
CA LYS A 32 7.54 11.88 -2.73
C LYS A 32 6.91 11.60 -4.09
N LEU A 33 7.12 10.40 -4.65
CA LEU A 33 6.53 10.00 -5.92
C LEU A 33 4.99 9.98 -5.87
N PHE A 34 4.41 9.67 -4.71
CA PHE A 34 2.97 9.62 -4.50
C PHE A 34 2.28 10.98 -4.74
N SER A 35 2.94 12.08 -4.39
CA SER A 35 2.43 13.46 -4.49
C SER A 35 3.11 14.30 -5.58
N HIS A 36 3.89 13.68 -6.46
CA HIS A 36 4.64 14.38 -7.51
C HIS A 36 4.36 13.82 -8.91
N GLU A 37 4.36 14.69 -9.92
CA GLU A 37 4.15 14.32 -11.33
C GLU A 37 5.39 13.61 -11.91
N SER A 38 5.53 12.33 -11.60
CA SER A 38 6.73 11.56 -11.93
C SER A 38 6.54 10.53 -13.05
N PHE A 39 5.29 10.35 -13.51
CA PHE A 39 4.91 9.36 -14.51
C PHE A 39 4.27 9.96 -15.76
N GLY A 40 4.40 11.29 -15.98
CA GLY A 40 3.92 11.97 -17.18
C GLY A 40 2.40 11.98 -17.36
N GLY A 41 1.64 11.85 -16.27
CA GLY A 41 0.17 11.90 -16.26
C GLY A 41 -0.37 13.31 -16.02
N LYS A 42 -1.70 13.42 -15.90
CA LYS A 42 -2.42 14.69 -15.63
C LYS A 42 -2.62 14.98 -14.14
N ARG A 43 -2.16 14.07 -13.29
CA ARG A 43 -2.36 14.11 -11.84
C ARG A 43 -1.41 13.14 -11.15
N THR A 44 -1.36 13.28 -9.84
CA THR A 44 -0.59 12.50 -8.87
C THR A 44 -1.47 11.49 -8.15
N CYS A 45 -0.89 10.59 -7.36
CA CYS A 45 -1.64 9.53 -6.66
C CYS A 45 -2.58 10.11 -5.59
N ASP A 46 -2.11 11.13 -4.88
CA ASP A 46 -2.86 11.85 -3.85
C ASP A 46 -4.06 12.64 -4.37
N ALA A 47 -4.15 12.89 -5.68
CA ALA A 47 -5.34 13.48 -6.29
C ALA A 47 -6.59 12.59 -6.12
N CYS A 48 -6.42 11.28 -5.92
CA CYS A 48 -7.51 10.35 -5.60
C CYS A 48 -7.35 9.69 -4.23
N HIS A 49 -6.12 9.34 -3.85
CA HIS A 49 -5.80 8.69 -2.58
C HIS A 49 -5.39 9.74 -1.53
N LEU A 50 -6.39 10.36 -0.94
CA LEU A 50 -6.25 11.48 0.00
C LEU A 50 -5.42 11.10 1.24
N ASN A 51 -4.89 12.12 1.94
CA ASN A 51 -4.09 11.97 3.17
C ASN A 51 -2.91 10.99 3.02
N GLY A 52 -2.23 10.97 1.87
CA GLY A 52 -1.15 10.01 1.61
C GLY A 52 -1.64 8.57 1.51
N GLY A 53 -2.88 8.36 1.06
CA GLY A 53 -3.52 7.04 1.00
C GLY A 53 -4.09 6.53 2.32
N LYS A 54 -4.00 7.30 3.41
CA LYS A 54 -4.56 6.95 4.72
C LYS A 54 -6.04 7.36 4.81
N GLY A 55 -6.92 6.38 5.02
CA GLY A 55 -8.37 6.60 4.97
C GLY A 55 -8.95 6.62 3.54
N ALA A 56 -10.25 6.90 3.45
CA ALA A 56 -10.99 6.82 2.20
C ALA A 56 -10.50 7.87 1.18
N GLY A 57 -10.32 7.43 -0.06
CA GLY A 57 -10.03 8.31 -1.20
C GLY A 57 -11.30 8.67 -1.98
N LYS A 58 -11.12 9.46 -3.03
CA LYS A 58 -12.22 9.89 -3.90
C LYS A 58 -11.76 10.07 -5.34
N LEU A 59 -12.50 9.49 -6.29
CA LEU A 59 -12.26 9.65 -7.72
C LEU A 59 -12.76 11.02 -8.22
N PRO A 60 -12.31 11.49 -9.40
CA PRO A 60 -12.77 12.76 -9.98
C PRO A 60 -14.28 12.84 -10.22
N ASN A 61 -14.95 11.70 -10.41
CA ASN A 61 -16.41 11.61 -10.55
C ASN A 61 -17.16 11.64 -9.20
N GLY A 62 -16.44 11.82 -8.09
CA GLY A 62 -16.99 11.87 -6.75
C GLY A 62 -17.19 10.53 -6.06
N GLN A 63 -16.92 9.40 -6.75
CA GLN A 63 -17.03 8.07 -6.15
C GLN A 63 -15.94 7.86 -5.11
N GLU A 64 -16.33 7.40 -3.92
CA GLU A 64 -15.38 7.02 -2.87
C GLU A 64 -14.60 5.75 -3.26
N ILE A 65 -13.34 5.70 -2.85
CA ILE A 65 -12.47 4.54 -3.01
C ILE A 65 -11.85 4.16 -1.66
N PRO A 66 -11.55 2.87 -1.44
CA PRO A 66 -10.94 2.41 -0.21
C PRO A 66 -9.58 3.07 0.04
N SER A 67 -9.15 3.01 1.30
CA SER A 67 -7.80 3.34 1.72
C SER A 67 -6.77 2.40 1.10
N LEU A 68 -5.52 2.87 1.06
CA LEU A 68 -4.37 2.05 0.73
C LEU A 68 -3.76 1.36 1.95
N GLU A 69 -4.30 1.58 3.14
CA GLU A 69 -3.70 1.08 4.38
C GLU A 69 -3.56 -0.44 4.45
N ASN A 70 -4.33 -1.25 3.72
CA ASN A 70 -4.10 -2.70 3.68
C ASN A 70 -3.54 -3.20 2.35
N ALA A 71 -3.17 -2.31 1.42
CA ALA A 71 -2.72 -2.66 0.09
C ALA A 71 -1.48 -3.58 0.12
N GLY A 72 -0.51 -3.36 1.01
CA GLY A 72 0.65 -4.23 1.15
C GLY A 72 0.32 -5.64 1.66
N ALA A 73 -0.80 -5.81 2.37
CA ALA A 73 -1.14 -7.07 3.05
C ALA A 73 -2.10 -7.96 2.24
N ILE A 74 -2.78 -7.43 1.23
CA ILE A 74 -3.85 -8.15 0.52
C ILE A 74 -3.45 -8.68 -0.86
N PHE A 75 -2.33 -8.23 -1.42
CA PHE A 75 -1.85 -8.72 -2.73
C PHE A 75 -0.95 -9.96 -2.59
N PRO A 76 -0.92 -10.86 -3.61
CA PRO A 76 -1.65 -10.80 -4.88
C PRO A 76 -3.16 -11.07 -4.77
N ARG A 77 -3.93 -10.62 -5.77
CA ARG A 77 -5.41 -10.70 -5.80
C ARG A 77 -5.95 -11.01 -7.18
N TYR A 78 -7.12 -11.64 -7.25
CA TYR A 78 -7.79 -11.82 -8.52
C TYR A 78 -8.45 -10.51 -9.00
N ASN A 79 -8.03 -10.03 -10.17
CA ASN A 79 -8.64 -8.87 -10.82
C ASN A 79 -9.78 -9.34 -11.73
N GLN A 80 -11.02 -9.06 -11.32
CA GLN A 80 -12.23 -9.45 -12.04
C GLN A 80 -12.30 -8.86 -13.46
N ARG A 81 -11.85 -7.61 -13.66
CA ARG A 81 -11.90 -6.93 -14.96
C ARG A 81 -10.90 -7.52 -15.94
N ALA A 82 -9.67 -7.78 -15.47
CA ALA A 82 -8.58 -8.31 -16.28
C ALA A 82 -8.57 -9.84 -16.37
N LYS A 83 -9.43 -10.53 -15.60
CA LYS A 83 -9.54 -11.99 -15.50
C LYS A 83 -8.21 -12.70 -15.23
N LYS A 84 -7.38 -12.11 -14.36
CA LYS A 84 -6.08 -12.66 -13.97
C LYS A 84 -5.69 -12.21 -12.57
N ILE A 85 -4.69 -12.87 -12.00
CA ILE A 85 -4.06 -12.45 -10.74
C ILE A 85 -3.24 -11.18 -11.00
N PHE A 86 -3.40 -10.19 -10.11
CA PHE A 86 -2.60 -8.97 -10.05
C PHE A 86 -1.70 -9.05 -8.82
N THR A 87 -0.43 -8.70 -9.02
CA THR A 87 0.46 -8.26 -7.94
C THR A 87 0.12 -6.82 -7.52
N LEU A 88 0.67 -6.34 -6.40
CA LEU A 88 0.55 -4.93 -6.04
C LEU A 88 1.20 -4.03 -7.12
N GLU A 89 2.30 -4.48 -7.71
CA GLU A 89 2.97 -3.79 -8.81
C GLU A 89 2.06 -3.66 -10.04
N ASP A 90 1.40 -4.73 -10.47
CA ASP A 90 0.43 -4.68 -11.57
C ASP A 90 -0.68 -3.65 -11.32
N GLN A 91 -1.16 -3.59 -10.07
CA GLN A 91 -2.18 -2.62 -9.67
C GLN A 91 -1.64 -1.18 -9.72
N VAL A 92 -0.46 -0.92 -9.17
CA VAL A 92 0.18 0.40 -9.20
C VAL A 92 0.41 0.87 -10.63
N ARG A 93 0.95 0.00 -11.49
CA ARG A 93 1.17 0.29 -12.91
C ARG A 93 -0.15 0.58 -13.64
N SER A 94 -1.20 -0.20 -13.35
CA SER A 94 -2.53 0.05 -13.90
C SER A 94 -3.10 1.39 -13.43
N CYS A 95 -2.83 1.81 -12.19
CA CYS A 95 -3.23 3.11 -11.66
C CYS A 95 -2.44 4.25 -12.32
N ILE A 96 -1.14 4.09 -12.54
CA ILE A 96 -0.33 5.06 -13.29
C ILE A 96 -0.89 5.24 -14.70
N HIS A 97 -1.18 4.15 -15.40
CA HIS A 97 -1.72 4.22 -16.76
C HIS A 97 -3.13 4.83 -16.80
N GLY A 98 -4.07 4.27 -16.04
CA GLY A 98 -5.49 4.65 -16.15
C GLY A 98 -5.90 5.80 -15.23
N GLY A 99 -5.46 5.76 -13.98
CA GLY A 99 -5.83 6.75 -12.95
C GLY A 99 -5.12 8.08 -13.14
N LEU A 100 -3.79 8.03 -13.30
CA LEU A 100 -2.98 9.23 -13.56
C LEU A 100 -3.05 9.67 -15.03
N GLN A 101 -3.48 8.78 -15.94
CA GLN A 101 -3.39 8.98 -17.40
C GLN A 101 -1.93 9.21 -17.83
N GLY A 102 -1.00 8.49 -17.20
CA GLY A 102 0.44 8.60 -17.43
C GLY A 102 1.03 7.39 -18.16
N ASN A 103 2.36 7.33 -18.15
CA ASN A 103 3.17 6.30 -18.78
C ASN A 103 3.81 5.42 -17.71
N PRO A 104 3.28 4.21 -17.43
CA PRO A 104 3.90 3.32 -16.46
C PRO A 104 5.29 2.89 -16.96
N PRO A 105 6.34 2.96 -16.12
CA PRO A 105 7.66 2.38 -16.42
C PRO A 105 7.58 0.85 -16.66
N PRO A 106 8.64 0.13 -17.06
CA PRO A 106 8.65 -1.34 -17.11
C PRO A 106 8.58 -1.97 -15.71
N ALA A 107 8.27 -3.27 -15.63
CA ALA A 107 8.17 -3.95 -14.34
C ALA A 107 9.55 -4.04 -13.68
N GLY A 108 9.62 -3.85 -12.36
CA GLY A 108 10.88 -3.76 -11.61
C GLY A 108 11.63 -2.44 -11.77
N ASP A 109 11.03 -1.41 -12.35
CA ASP A 109 11.63 -0.06 -12.38
C ASP A 109 11.77 0.50 -10.95
N GLU A 110 12.91 1.15 -10.66
CA GLU A 110 13.25 1.65 -9.33
C GLU A 110 12.19 2.62 -8.78
N LYS A 111 11.59 3.48 -9.61
CA LYS A 111 10.53 4.40 -9.16
C LYS A 111 9.27 3.65 -8.74
N VAL A 112 8.97 2.55 -9.43
CA VAL A 112 7.83 1.71 -9.09
C VAL A 112 8.12 0.95 -7.80
N ILE A 113 9.35 0.46 -7.62
CA ILE A 113 9.80 -0.19 -6.37
C ILE A 113 9.69 0.78 -5.18
N ASP A 114 10.20 2.00 -5.30
CA ASP A 114 10.10 3.02 -4.24
C ASP A 114 8.63 3.30 -3.88
N LEU A 115 7.78 3.53 -4.89
CA LEU A 115 6.34 3.73 -4.68
C LEU A 115 5.67 2.52 -4.02
N LEU A 116 6.05 1.30 -4.40
CA LEU A 116 5.57 0.07 -3.79
C LEU A 116 6.02 -0.05 -2.33
N SER A 117 7.25 0.31 -2.01
CA SER A 117 7.74 0.34 -0.63
C SER A 117 6.89 1.27 0.24
N TYR A 118 6.59 2.48 -0.26
CA TYR A 118 5.69 3.40 0.44
C TYR A 118 4.28 2.84 0.61
N VAL A 119 3.65 2.34 -0.45
CA VAL A 119 2.28 1.78 -0.36
C VAL A 119 2.23 0.56 0.57
N THR A 120 3.28 -0.27 0.56
CA THR A 120 3.40 -1.44 1.43
C THR A 120 3.57 -1.02 2.90
N SER A 121 4.34 0.03 3.18
CA SER A 121 4.54 0.51 4.55
C SER A 121 3.26 1.02 5.20
N LEU A 122 2.26 1.43 4.40
CA LEU A 122 0.93 1.79 4.92
C LEU A 122 0.21 0.59 5.57
N SER A 123 0.65 -0.64 5.29
CA SER A 123 0.11 -1.89 5.82
C SER A 123 0.88 -2.50 6.98
N GLU A 124 1.87 -1.80 7.53
CA GLU A 124 2.62 -2.28 8.70
C GLU A 124 1.68 -2.68 9.85
N GLY A 125 1.98 -3.83 10.47
CA GLY A 125 1.20 -4.40 11.56
C GLY A 125 -0.13 -5.08 11.15
N LYS A 126 -0.52 -5.02 9.88
CA LYS A 126 -1.73 -5.73 9.40
C LYS A 126 -1.39 -7.19 9.06
N PRO A 127 -2.29 -8.16 9.38
CA PRO A 127 -2.07 -9.54 8.99
C PRO A 127 -2.12 -9.67 7.47
N VAL A 128 -1.25 -10.52 6.91
CA VAL A 128 -1.33 -10.89 5.49
C VAL A 128 -2.65 -11.61 5.24
N GLU A 129 -3.43 -11.08 4.30
CA GLU A 129 -4.77 -11.54 3.95
C GLU A 129 -4.87 -11.54 2.40
N MET A 130 -4.10 -12.42 1.76
CA MET A 130 -4.06 -12.53 0.30
C MET A 130 -5.48 -12.70 -0.30
N ASP A 131 -5.72 -12.04 -1.44
CA ASP A 131 -7.04 -11.90 -2.06
C ASP A 131 -8.10 -11.16 -1.20
N GLY A 132 -7.69 -10.58 -0.07
CA GLY A 132 -8.53 -9.86 0.87
C GLY A 132 -9.16 -8.59 0.29
N LYS A 133 -10.19 -8.06 0.95
CA LYS A 133 -10.91 -6.86 0.49
C LYS A 133 -10.12 -5.59 0.86
N PRO A 134 -10.05 -4.57 -0.02
CA PRO A 134 -9.58 -3.23 0.37
C PRO A 134 -10.46 -2.67 1.48
N ARG A 135 -9.88 -1.86 2.37
CA ARG A 135 -10.58 -1.25 3.51
C ARG A 135 -10.72 0.25 3.36
#